data_AF-A0A2M7ST40-F1
#
_entry.id   AF-A0A2M7ST40-F1
#
_cell.length_a   1.000
_cell.length_b   1.000
_cell.length_c   1.000
_cell.angle_alpha   90.00
_cell.angle_beta   90.00
_cell.angle_gamma   90.00
#
_symmetry.space_group_name_H-M   'P 1'
#
loop_
_entity.id
_entity.type
_entity.pdbx_description
1 polymer ?
#
loop_
_entity_poly.entity_id
_entity_poly.type
_entity_poly.pdbx_seq_one_letter_code
_entity_poly.pdbx_strand_id
1 'polypeptide(L)'
;PIRIQFAPGGISAAVSNTVTFPNRVEYILQASKNQQMSVNINSAGNAANFAVLGVTDGQPLKRLENEDRVWTGLLPATQDYLISVATPGGSAAFTLTVTIVWP
;
A
#
# COMPACT_ATOMS: atom_id res chain seq x y z
N PRO A 1 1.24 -12.17 2.69
CA PRO A 1 0.64 -11.00 1.99
C PRO A 1 -0.46 -11.41 0.99
N ILE A 2 -1.49 -10.57 0.84
CA ILE A 2 -2.60 -10.72 -0.11
C ILE A 2 -2.19 -10.05 -1.44
N ARG A 3 -2.33 -10.76 -2.56
CA ARG A 3 -2.00 -10.19 -3.89
C ARG A 3 -3.08 -9.18 -4.30
N ILE A 4 -2.66 -7.96 -4.65
CA ILE A 4 -3.53 -7.01 -5.34
C ILE A 4 -3.45 -7.30 -6.84
N GLN A 5 -4.61 -7.45 -7.48
CA GLN A 5 -4.74 -7.64 -8.92
C GLN A 5 -5.70 -6.58 -9.47
N PHE A 6 -5.35 -5.97 -10.59
CA PHE A 6 -6.24 -5.06 -11.30
C PHE A 6 -7.15 -5.85 -12.23
N ALA A 7 -8.37 -5.33 -12.45
CA ALA A 7 -9.24 -5.85 -13.50
C ALA A 7 -8.52 -5.73 -14.87
N PRO A 8 -8.87 -6.57 -15.87
CA PRO A 8 -8.31 -6.44 -17.22
C PRO A 8 -8.46 -5.01 -17.76
N GLY A 9 -7.34 -4.40 -18.17
CA GLY A 9 -7.29 -3.00 -18.63
C GLY A 9 -7.38 -1.94 -17.52
N GLY A 10 -7.53 -2.36 -16.26
CA GLY A 10 -7.56 -1.48 -15.09
C GLY A 10 -6.16 -1.07 -14.62
N ILE A 11 -6.09 0.13 -14.05
CA ILE A 11 -4.88 0.71 -13.46
C ILE A 11 -4.95 0.80 -11.93
N SER A 12 -6.06 0.39 -11.34
CA SER A 12 -6.30 0.49 -9.91
C SER A 12 -7.12 -0.67 -9.37
N ALA A 13 -6.99 -0.89 -8.06
CA ALA A 13 -7.87 -1.74 -7.27
C ALA A 13 -8.06 -1.15 -5.88
N ALA A 14 -9.23 -1.43 -5.30
CA ALA A 14 -9.54 -1.12 -3.91
C ALA A 14 -9.77 -2.43 -3.15
N VAL A 15 -9.16 -2.56 -1.98
CA VAL A 15 -9.31 -3.71 -1.08
C VAL A 15 -9.71 -3.21 0.30
N SER A 16 -10.64 -3.90 0.96
CA SER A 16 -11.11 -3.55 2.30
C SER A 16 -10.78 -4.65 3.29
N ASN A 17 -10.34 -4.29 4.49
CA ASN A 17 -10.05 -5.23 5.57
C ASN A 17 -10.11 -4.53 6.94
N THR A 18 -9.91 -5.28 8.02
CA THR A 18 -9.71 -4.74 9.36
C THR A 18 -8.31 -5.10 9.84
N VAL A 19 -7.56 -4.10 10.31
CA VAL A 19 -6.27 -4.31 10.98
C VAL A 19 -6.45 -4.18 12.49
N THR A 20 -5.80 -5.04 13.26
CA THR A 20 -5.86 -5.04 14.73
C THR A 20 -4.44 -5.05 15.29
N PHE A 21 -4.10 -4.08 16.14
CA PHE A 21 -2.80 -4.03 16.82
C PHE A 21 -2.55 -5.30 17.65
N PRO A 22 -1.32 -5.85 17.69
CA PRO A 22 -0.09 -5.39 17.01
C PRO A 22 0.11 -5.96 15.61
N ASN A 23 -0.89 -6.66 15.05
CA ASN A 23 -0.79 -7.32 13.76
C ASN A 23 -0.81 -6.33 12.60
N ARG A 24 -0.33 -6.80 11.45
CA ARG A 24 -0.36 -6.07 10.18
C ARG A 24 -1.21 -6.82 9.17
N VAL A 25 -1.84 -6.06 8.27
CA VAL A 25 -2.40 -6.62 7.04
C VAL A 25 -1.43 -6.30 5.91
N GLU A 26 -0.95 -7.33 5.23
CA GLU A 26 0.06 -7.17 4.18
C GLU A 26 -0.53 -7.42 2.82
N TYR A 27 -0.23 -6.53 1.88
CA TYR A 27 -0.56 -6.65 0.47
C TYR A 27 0.69 -6.66 -0.39
N ILE A 28 0.63 -7.33 -1.53
CA ILE A 28 1.75 -7.36 -2.48
C ILE A 28 1.24 -7.04 -3.88
N LEU A 29 1.96 -6.18 -4.59
CA LEU A 29 1.65 -5.74 -5.95
C LEU A 29 2.90 -5.80 -6.80
N GLN A 30 2.82 -6.46 -7.96
CA GLN A 30 3.88 -6.39 -8.96
C GLN A 30 3.73 -5.09 -9.74
N ALA A 31 4.81 -4.34 -9.90
CA ALA A 31 4.83 -3.15 -10.74
C ALA A 31 6.22 -2.92 -11.37
N SER A 32 6.25 -2.15 -12.45
CA SER A 32 7.44 -1.91 -13.25
C SER A 32 8.17 -0.64 -12.83
N LYS A 33 9.49 -0.63 -13.07
CA LYS A 33 10.33 0.57 -12.95
C LYS A 33 9.72 1.75 -13.71
N ASN A 34 9.84 2.95 -13.14
CA ASN A 34 9.36 4.22 -13.67
C ASN A 34 7.84 4.36 -13.79
N GLN A 35 7.04 3.37 -13.40
CA GLN A 35 5.62 3.62 -13.17
C GLN A 35 5.44 4.50 -11.94
N GLN A 36 4.43 5.36 -11.94
CA GLN A 36 4.02 6.09 -10.75
C GLN A 36 2.98 5.26 -10.00
N MET A 37 3.27 4.94 -8.74
CA MET A 37 2.33 4.29 -7.83
C MET A 37 1.72 5.33 -6.90
N SER A 38 0.41 5.27 -6.71
CA SER A 38 -0.29 5.98 -5.65
C SER A 38 -1.01 4.97 -4.75
N VAL A 39 -0.81 5.09 -3.44
CA VAL A 39 -1.47 4.29 -2.42
C VAL A 39 -2.23 5.25 -1.50
N ASN A 40 -3.53 5.02 -1.36
CA ASN A 40 -4.41 5.78 -0.48
C ASN A 40 -5.06 4.81 0.51
N ILE A 41 -5.03 5.14 1.80
CA ILE A 41 -5.77 4.40 2.82
C ILE A 41 -6.84 5.31 3.44
N ASN A 42 -8.07 4.80 3.53
CA ASN A 42 -9.15 5.45 4.24
C ASN A 42 -9.59 4.58 5.43
N SER A 43 -9.77 5.19 6.60
CA SER A 43 -10.32 4.57 7.80
C SER A 43 -10.98 5.63 8.67
N ALA A 44 -11.94 5.23 9.51
CA ALA A 44 -12.57 6.13 10.46
C ALA A 44 -11.51 6.77 11.37
N GLY A 45 -11.55 8.10 11.49
CA GLY A 45 -10.61 8.86 12.31
C GLY A 45 -9.14 8.75 11.87
N ASN A 46 -8.86 8.33 10.63
CA ASN A 46 -7.51 8.05 10.14
C ASN A 46 -6.74 7.03 10.99
N ALA A 47 -7.42 6.08 11.62
CA ALA A 47 -6.81 5.13 12.55
C ALA A 47 -5.80 4.15 11.89
N ALA A 48 -5.98 3.80 10.63
CA ALA A 48 -5.05 2.94 9.89
C ALA A 48 -4.03 3.76 9.10
N ASN A 49 -2.77 3.29 9.04
CA ASN A 49 -1.69 3.81 8.21
C ASN A 49 -0.98 2.65 7.47
N PHE A 50 -0.08 2.97 6.54
CA PHE A 50 0.68 1.96 5.80
C PHE A 50 2.15 2.35 5.58
N ALA A 51 2.98 1.34 5.31
CA ALA A 51 4.33 1.44 4.76
C ALA A 51 4.39 0.76 3.39
N VAL A 52 5.39 1.14 2.59
CA VAL A 52 5.67 0.58 1.26
C VAL A 52 7.15 0.22 1.18
N LEU A 53 7.45 -1.02 0.79
CA LEU A 53 8.80 -1.60 0.69
C LEU A 53 8.97 -2.31 -0.66
N GLY A 54 10.07 -2.06 -1.36
CA GLY A 54 10.51 -2.91 -2.47
C GLY A 54 11.01 -4.25 -1.95
N VAL A 55 10.44 -5.36 -2.43
CA VAL A 55 10.70 -6.69 -1.86
C VAL A 55 12.11 -7.18 -2.20
N THR A 56 12.58 -6.93 -3.43
CA THR A 56 13.85 -7.47 -3.92
C THR A 56 15.03 -6.62 -3.48
N ASP A 57 14.88 -5.29 -3.49
CA ASP A 57 15.95 -4.35 -3.13
C ASP A 57 15.93 -3.93 -1.66
N GLY A 58 14.85 -4.23 -0.93
CA GLY A 58 14.66 -3.79 0.46
C GLY A 58 14.48 -2.28 0.62
N GLN A 59 14.23 -1.55 -0.47
CA GLN A 59 14.13 -0.09 -0.48
C GLN A 59 12.81 0.35 0.17
N PRO A 60 12.84 1.08 1.31
CA PRO A 60 11.62 1.66 1.88
C PRO A 60 11.21 2.89 1.07
N LEU A 61 10.01 2.86 0.51
CA LEU A 61 9.41 3.96 -0.24
C LEU A 61 8.53 4.86 0.63
N LYS A 62 7.85 4.26 1.61
CA LYS A 62 7.12 4.95 2.69
C LYS A 62 7.28 4.15 3.97
N ARG A 63 7.48 4.82 5.10
CA ARG A 63 7.50 4.18 6.42
C ARG A 63 6.26 4.54 7.24
N LEU A 64 5.98 3.79 8.31
CA LEU A 64 4.80 4.01 9.15
C LEU A 64 4.88 5.29 9.98
N GLU A 65 6.09 5.77 10.25
CA GLU A 65 6.38 7.04 10.92
C GLU A 65 5.98 8.25 10.07
N ASN A 66 5.89 8.07 8.75
CA ASN A 66 5.20 9.04 7.90
C ASN A 66 3.69 8.81 8.06
N GLU A 67 3.01 9.78 8.68
CA GLU A 67 1.58 9.74 8.97
C GLU A 67 0.67 10.15 7.80
N ASP A 68 1.21 10.45 6.63
CA ASP A 68 0.37 10.67 5.45
C ASP A 68 -0.41 9.39 5.12
N ARG A 69 -1.72 9.56 4.93
CA ARG A 69 -2.64 8.48 4.50
C ARG A 69 -2.65 8.28 2.98
N VAL A 70 -1.80 9.03 2.29
CA VAL A 70 -1.55 8.93 0.86
C VAL A 70 -0.06 8.93 0.63
N TRP A 71 0.40 8.14 -0.33
CA TRP A 71 1.75 8.23 -0.85
C TRP A 71 1.72 8.05 -2.36
N THR A 72 2.50 8.87 -3.05
CA THR A 72 2.66 8.79 -4.50
C THR A 72 4.13 8.91 -4.84
N GLY A 73 4.64 8.07 -5.73
CA GLY A 73 6.03 8.12 -6.16
C GLY A 73 6.34 7.25 -7.37
N LEU A 74 7.44 7.56 -8.05
CA LEU A 74 8.00 6.73 -9.11
C LEU A 74 8.67 5.49 -8.53
N LEU A 75 8.41 4.34 -9.14
CA LEU A 75 8.95 3.06 -8.72
C LEU A 75 10.40 2.88 -9.20
N PRO A 76 11.35 2.59 -8.32
CA PRO A 76 12.77 2.54 -8.69
C PRO A 76 13.15 1.30 -9.50
N ALA A 77 12.37 0.21 -9.39
CA ALA A 77 12.65 -1.08 -10.03
C ALA A 77 11.38 -1.83 -10.44
N THR A 78 11.53 -2.78 -11.36
CA THR A 78 10.49 -3.77 -11.68
C THR A 78 10.58 -4.90 -10.68
N GLN A 79 9.64 -4.95 -9.75
CA GLN A 79 9.64 -5.90 -8.64
C GLN A 79 8.25 -5.99 -8.01
N ASP A 80 8.13 -6.87 -7.01
CA ASP A 80 7.02 -6.82 -6.07
C ASP A 80 7.24 -5.70 -5.03
N TYR A 81 6.16 -5.01 -4.70
CA TYR A 81 6.10 -4.01 -3.64
C TYR A 81 5.17 -4.51 -2.53
N LEU A 82 5.69 -4.55 -1.31
CA LEU A 82 4.95 -4.93 -0.10
C LEU A 82 4.34 -3.68 0.52
N ILE A 83 3.02 -3.68 0.70
CA ILE A 83 2.27 -2.65 1.41
C ILE A 83 1.80 -3.22 2.74
N SER A 84 2.34 -2.71 3.84
CA SER A 84 2.00 -3.19 5.19
C SER A 84 1.11 -2.17 5.90
N VAL A 85 -0.14 -2.53 6.16
CA VAL A 85 -1.12 -1.72 6.89
C VAL A 85 -1.06 -2.03 8.38
N ALA A 86 -1.06 -0.99 9.21
CA ALA A 86 -1.03 -1.07 10.67
C ALA A 86 -1.95 -0.01 11.31
N THR A 87 -2.30 -0.22 12.57
CA THR A 87 -2.96 0.77 13.45
C THR A 87 -2.13 0.91 14.73
N PRO A 88 -2.02 2.10 15.35
CA PRO A 88 -1.26 2.28 16.59
C PRO A 88 -1.90 1.59 17.80
N GLY A 89 -3.19 1.23 17.71
CA GLY A 89 -3.91 0.53 18.78
C GLY A 89 -5.29 0.08 18.33
N GLY A 90 -5.90 -0.83 19.10
CA GLY A 90 -7.24 -1.35 18.84
C GLY A 90 -7.39 -2.00 17.46
N SER A 91 -8.57 -1.82 16.86
CA SER A 91 -8.90 -2.30 15.52
C SER A 91 -9.37 -1.15 14.64
N ALA A 92 -8.97 -1.15 13.38
CA ALA A 92 -9.38 -0.18 12.38
C ALA A 92 -9.82 -0.89 11.09
N ALA A 93 -11.09 -0.73 10.72
CA ALA A 93 -11.55 -1.06 9.38
C ALA A 93 -11.02 -0.02 8.39
N PHE A 94 -10.52 -0.48 7.25
CA PHE A 94 -9.94 0.38 6.23
C PHE A 94 -10.29 -0.08 4.82
N THR A 95 -10.17 0.86 3.89
CA THR A 95 -10.09 0.60 2.44
C THR A 95 -8.76 1.13 1.94
N LEU A 96 -8.01 0.28 1.25
CA LEU A 96 -6.74 0.59 0.61
C LEU A 96 -6.95 0.61 -0.90
N THR A 97 -6.71 1.76 -1.52
CA THR A 97 -6.76 1.92 -2.97
C THR A 97 -5.34 2.07 -3.50
N VAL A 98 -4.99 1.25 -4.49
CA VAL A 98 -3.68 1.30 -5.15
C VAL A 98 -3.90 1.56 -6.63
N THR A 99 -3.16 2.54 -7.17
CA THR A 99 -3.19 2.93 -8.57
C THR A 99 -1.78 2.92 -9.13
N ILE A 100 -1.61 2.42 -10.35
CA ILE A 100 -0.35 2.39 -11.11
C ILE A 100 -0.59 3.05 -12.46
N VAL A 101 0.15 4.12 -12.76
CA VAL A 101 0.11 4.79 -14.07
C VAL A 101 1.51 4.86 -14.67
N TRP A 102 1.57 4.97 -16.00
CA TRP A 102 2.76 5.47 -16.65
C TRP A 102 2.78 7.01 -16.52
N PRO A 103 3.92 7.62 -16.19
CA PRO A 103 4.06 9.08 -16.15
C PRO A 103 3.92 9.72 -17.53
#